data_AF-A0A9D6YTZ4-F1
#
_entry.id   AF-A0A9D6YTZ4-F1
#
_cell.length_a   1.000
_cell.length_b   1.000
_cell.length_c   1.000
_cell.angle_alpha   90.00
_cell.angle_beta   90.00
_cell.angle_gamma   90.00
#
_symmetry.space_group_name_H-M   'P 1'
#
loop_
_entity.id
_entity.type
_entity.pdbx_description
1 polymer ?
#
loop_
_entity_poly.entity_id
_entity_poly.type
_entity_poly.pdbx_seq_one_letter_code
_entity_poly.pdbx_strand_id
1 'polypeptide(L)'
;MIGDKAPYKEAVNIVRMAYEREGEAVRSAAVLAEDAAVAARIEAVSKSFVEAGLKADLERLAAYARAAGVDPVQGAALSPEEIAAARIVPVKKRSIAGMGGGGGARGARGAPTDPVEASRAQYLAMEYRGFADGKRSVLDIRNAVSAEYGAQDTAKVLEFFRAGEKSGEFELVQRGQ
;
A
#
# COMPACT_ATOMS: atom_id res chain seq x y z
N MET A 1 -13.33 12.79 -8.71
CA MET A 1 -13.88 11.47 -9.09
C MET A 1 -15.33 11.38 -8.61
N ILE A 2 -16.28 11.67 -9.49
CA ILE A 2 -17.69 11.29 -9.33
C ILE A 2 -17.98 10.54 -10.64
N GLY A 3 -18.14 9.22 -10.60
CA GLY A 3 -18.39 8.45 -11.83
C GLY A 3 -18.09 6.97 -11.74
N ASP A 4 -17.01 6.57 -11.06
CA ASP A 4 -16.66 5.16 -10.89
C ASP A 4 -16.93 4.72 -9.45
N LYS A 5 -17.83 3.75 -9.26
CA LYS A 5 -18.05 3.12 -7.96
C LYS A 5 -16.86 2.22 -7.64
N ALA A 6 -15.78 2.80 -7.11
CA ALA A 6 -14.73 2.01 -6.48
C ALA A 6 -15.37 1.15 -5.35
N PRO A 7 -14.98 -0.13 -5.21
CA PRO A 7 -15.51 -0.99 -4.16
C PRO A 7 -15.36 -0.36 -2.77
N TYR A 8 -16.29 -0.63 -1.85
CA TYR A 8 -16.24 -0.11 -0.47
C TYR A 8 -14.87 -0.33 0.22
N LYS A 9 -14.23 -1.48 -0.02
CA LYS A 9 -12.87 -1.77 0.45
C LYS A 9 -11.82 -0.73 0.03
N GLU A 10 -11.94 -0.11 -1.14
CA GLU A 10 -11.00 0.92 -1.60
C GLU A 10 -11.20 2.22 -0.83
N ALA A 11 -12.46 2.58 -0.53
CA ALA A 11 -12.74 3.72 0.34
C ALA A 11 -12.20 3.49 1.76
N VAL A 12 -12.36 2.28 2.31
CA VAL A 12 -11.77 1.89 3.60
C VAL A 12 -10.24 1.98 3.56
N ASN A 13 -9.63 1.50 2.48
CA ASN A 13 -8.18 1.57 2.27
C ASN A 13 -7.67 3.03 2.26
N ILE A 14 -8.33 3.91 1.51
CA ILE A 14 -7.96 5.33 1.43
C ILE A 14 -7.99 5.98 2.80
N VAL A 15 -9.06 5.76 3.58
CA VAL A 15 -9.18 6.31 4.94
C VAL A 15 -8.07 5.79 5.84
N ARG A 16 -7.80 4.48 5.83
CA ARG A 16 -6.71 3.88 6.63
C ARG A 16 -5.35 4.48 6.27
N MET A 17 -5.02 4.53 4.98
CA MET A 17 -3.73 5.08 4.53
C MET A 17 -3.59 6.57 4.85
N ALA A 18 -4.69 7.34 4.81
CA ALA A 18 -4.67 8.75 5.21
C ALA A 18 -4.27 8.90 6.68
N TYR A 19 -4.88 8.14 7.59
CA TYR A 19 -4.56 8.20 9.01
C TYR A 19 -3.15 7.68 9.34
N GLU A 20 -2.64 6.69 8.62
CA GLU A 20 -1.23 6.28 8.76
C GLU A 20 -0.29 7.45 8.41
N ARG A 21 -0.51 8.11 7.27
CA ARG A 21 0.32 9.25 6.83
C ARG A 21 0.19 10.46 7.77
N GLU A 22 -1.03 10.82 8.14
CA GLU A 22 -1.27 11.96 9.03
C GLU A 22 -0.77 11.69 10.45
N GLY A 23 -0.88 10.45 10.94
CA GLY A 23 -0.31 10.02 12.21
C GLY A 23 1.21 10.19 12.25
N GLU A 24 1.91 9.80 11.19
CA GLU A 24 3.36 10.02 11.04
C GLU A 24 3.69 11.52 10.92
N ALA A 25 2.88 12.31 10.22
CA ALA A 25 3.04 13.76 10.16
C ALA A 25 2.93 14.40 11.55
N VAL A 26 1.97 13.98 12.38
CA VAL A 26 1.85 14.42 13.78
C VAL A 26 3.04 13.95 14.62
N ARG A 27 3.46 12.68 14.45
CA ARG A 27 4.62 12.09 15.13
C ARG A 27 5.92 12.84 14.82
N SER A 28 6.04 13.43 13.62
CA SER A 28 7.22 14.20 13.21
C SER A 28 7.54 15.38 14.14
N ALA A 29 6.56 15.88 14.91
CA ALA A 29 6.80 16.88 15.96
C ALA A 29 7.80 16.41 17.03
N ALA A 30 8.12 15.12 17.12
CA ALA A 30 9.14 14.56 18.00
C ALA A 30 10.53 15.19 17.80
N VAL A 31 10.80 15.83 16.66
CA VAL A 31 12.03 16.63 16.46
C VAL A 31 12.16 17.81 17.44
N LEU A 32 11.06 18.23 18.06
CA LEU A 32 11.01 19.30 19.06
C LEU A 32 11.17 18.78 20.50
N ALA A 33 11.27 17.46 20.70
CA ALA A 33 11.37 16.90 22.04
C ALA A 33 12.77 17.12 22.63
N GLU A 34 12.84 17.80 23.77
CA GLU A 34 14.09 18.03 24.51
C GLU A 34 14.42 16.88 25.48
N ASP A 35 13.41 16.07 25.83
CA ASP A 35 13.54 14.91 26.69
C ASP A 35 12.58 13.78 26.31
N ALA A 36 12.76 12.62 26.96
CA ALA A 36 11.97 11.43 26.71
C ALA A 36 10.49 11.57 27.12
N ALA A 37 10.17 12.42 28.10
CA ALA A 37 8.80 12.65 28.55
C ALA A 37 8.01 13.44 27.50
N VAL A 38 8.63 14.46 26.90
CA VAL A 38 8.04 15.22 25.78
C VAL A 38 7.85 14.31 24.56
N ALA A 39 8.85 13.50 24.20
CA ALA A 39 8.74 12.54 23.10
C ALA A 39 7.60 11.54 23.31
N ALA A 40 7.47 10.98 24.52
CA ALA A 40 6.38 10.06 24.87
C ALA A 40 5.00 10.72 24.80
N ARG A 41 4.90 12.01 25.17
CA ARG A 41 3.65 12.77 25.05
C ARG A 41 3.25 12.98 23.59
N ILE A 42 4.20 13.31 22.72
CA ILE A 42 3.96 13.46 21.27
C ILE A 42 3.50 12.13 20.66
N GLU A 43 4.15 11.03 21.04
CA GLU A 43 3.75 9.68 20.63
C GLU A 43 2.31 9.36 21.05
N ALA A 44 1.96 9.65 22.30
CA ALA A 44 0.60 9.42 22.81
C ALA A 44 -0.44 10.24 22.06
N VAL A 45 -0.14 11.50 21.70
CA VAL A 45 -1.03 12.35 20.91
C VAL A 45 -1.21 11.81 19.49
N SER A 46 -0.12 11.47 18.81
CA SER A 46 -0.17 10.87 17.45
C SER A 46 -1.01 9.59 17.47
N LYS A 47 -0.74 8.69 18.42
CA LYS A 47 -1.50 7.44 18.58
C LYS A 47 -2.99 7.71 18.83
N SER A 48 -3.32 8.62 19.74
CA SER A 48 -4.72 8.96 20.05
C SER A 48 -5.44 9.58 18.86
N PHE A 49 -4.76 10.44 18.10
CA PHE A 49 -5.29 11.03 16.86
C PHE A 49 -5.66 9.94 15.85
N VAL A 50 -4.73 9.02 15.58
CA VAL A 50 -4.96 7.91 14.65
C VAL A 50 -6.11 7.02 15.12
N GLU A 51 -6.07 6.53 16.36
CA GLU A 51 -7.05 5.56 16.86
C GLU A 51 -8.48 6.14 16.91
N ALA A 52 -8.62 7.37 17.42
CA ALA A 52 -9.94 8.00 17.55
C ALA A 52 -10.50 8.45 16.19
N GLY A 53 -9.68 9.11 15.38
CA GLY A 53 -10.10 9.64 14.08
C GLY A 53 -10.41 8.53 13.08
N LEU A 54 -9.52 7.54 12.95
CA LEU A 54 -9.73 6.41 12.04
C LEU A 54 -11.02 5.67 12.37
N LYS A 55 -11.28 5.41 13.66
CA LYS A 55 -12.51 4.75 14.09
C LYS A 55 -13.75 5.57 13.68
N ALA A 56 -13.78 6.86 14.00
CA ALA A 56 -14.91 7.72 13.70
C ALA A 56 -15.19 7.81 12.19
N ASP A 57 -14.15 7.91 11.37
CA ASP A 57 -14.30 8.03 9.92
C ASP A 57 -14.69 6.71 9.25
N LEU A 58 -14.20 5.57 9.75
CA LEU A 58 -14.66 4.26 9.29
C LEU A 58 -16.13 4.00 9.69
N GLU A 59 -16.57 4.44 10.86
CA GLU A 59 -17.97 4.36 11.27
C GLU A 59 -18.86 5.22 10.37
N ARG A 60 -18.42 6.43 10.02
CA ARG A 60 -19.12 7.32 9.09
C ARG A 60 -19.19 6.73 7.69
N LEU A 61 -18.08 6.18 7.20
CA LEU A 61 -18.02 5.52 5.90
C LEU A 61 -18.94 4.30 5.85
N ALA A 62 -19.01 3.51 6.92
CA ALA A 62 -19.93 2.39 7.04
C ALA A 62 -21.40 2.84 7.03
N ALA A 63 -21.73 3.96 7.68
CA ALA A 63 -23.08 4.54 7.63
C ALA A 63 -23.47 4.95 6.20
N TYR A 64 -22.55 5.58 5.45
CA TYR A 64 -22.77 5.95 4.05
C TYR A 64 -22.94 4.74 3.14
N ALA A 65 -22.16 3.67 3.35
CA ALA A 65 -22.31 2.44 2.62
C ALA A 65 -23.70 1.80 2.84
N ARG A 66 -24.16 1.73 4.10
CA ARG A 66 -25.51 1.23 4.41
C ARG A 66 -26.61 2.06 3.74
N ALA A 67 -26.49 3.40 3.78
CA ALA A 67 -27.43 4.30 3.11
C ALA A 67 -27.44 4.10 1.59
N ALA A 68 -26.32 3.67 1.00
CA ALA A 68 -26.18 3.32 -0.41
C ALA A 68 -26.57 1.86 -0.73
N GLY A 69 -27.06 1.09 0.25
CA GLY A 69 -27.44 -0.32 0.06
C GLY A 69 -26.26 -1.30 -0.02
N VAL A 70 -25.08 -0.89 0.43
CA VAL A 70 -23.88 -1.75 0.49
C VAL A 70 -23.68 -2.25 1.92
N ASP A 71 -23.53 -3.56 2.10
CA ASP A 71 -23.14 -4.15 3.39
C ASP A 71 -21.65 -3.84 3.64
N PRO A 72 -21.30 -3.05 4.68
CA PRO A 72 -19.91 -2.71 4.99
C PRO A 72 -19.04 -3.92 5.34
N VAL A 73 -19.62 -4.98 5.93
CA VAL A 73 -18.88 -6.18 6.34
C VAL A 73 -18.46 -6.96 5.12
N GLN A 74 -19.41 -7.26 4.23
CA GLN A 74 -19.12 -7.98 2.98
C GLN A 74 -18.28 -7.11 2.03
N GLY A 75 -18.57 -5.81 1.95
CA GLY A 75 -17.87 -4.88 1.07
C GLY A 75 -16.40 -4.65 1.42
N ALA A 76 -15.99 -4.91 2.67
CA ALA A 76 -14.61 -4.83 3.13
C ALA A 76 -13.89 -6.18 3.19
N ALA A 77 -14.59 -7.28 2.91
CA ALA A 77 -13.98 -8.61 2.96
C ALA A 77 -12.85 -8.74 1.93
N LEU A 78 -11.72 -9.31 2.39
CA LEU A 78 -10.61 -9.64 1.52
C LEU A 78 -10.97 -10.84 0.65
N SER A 79 -10.62 -10.78 -0.64
CA SER A 79 -10.69 -11.91 -1.54
C SER A 79 -9.60 -12.94 -1.20
N PRO A 80 -9.72 -14.20 -1.67
CA PRO A 80 -8.66 -15.21 -1.51
C PRO A 80 -7.29 -14.73 -2.02
N GLU A 81 -7.28 -13.97 -3.11
CA GLU A 81 -6.06 -13.40 -3.70
C GLU A 81 -5.45 -12.33 -2.80
N GLU A 82 -6.28 -11.45 -2.22
CA GLU A 82 -5.83 -10.45 -1.24
C GLU A 82 -5.26 -11.11 0.02
N ILE A 83 -5.91 -12.16 0.53
CA ILE A 83 -5.42 -12.95 1.66
C ILE A 83 -4.07 -13.59 1.33
N ALA A 84 -3.90 -14.14 0.14
CA ALA A 84 -2.62 -14.72 -0.30
C ALA A 84 -1.53 -13.65 -0.43
N ALA A 85 -1.85 -12.50 -1.02
CA ALA A 85 -0.91 -11.38 -1.18
C ALA A 85 -0.50 -10.76 0.17
N ALA A 86 -1.37 -10.77 1.18
CA ALA A 86 -1.06 -10.29 2.54
C ALA A 86 0.04 -11.11 3.24
N ARG A 87 0.30 -12.34 2.76
CA ARG A 87 1.30 -13.24 3.33
C ARG A 87 2.65 -13.15 2.65
N ILE A 88 2.73 -12.50 1.50
CA ILE A 88 3.96 -12.45 0.71
C ILE A 88 4.66 -11.11 0.97
N VAL A 89 5.91 -11.14 1.42
CA VAL A 89 6.74 -9.97 1.65
C VAL A 89 7.89 -9.96 0.64
N PRO A 90 7.95 -8.98 -0.27
CA PRO A 90 9.09 -8.83 -1.16
C PRO A 90 10.27 -8.20 -0.41
N VAL A 91 11.42 -8.88 -0.49
CA VAL A 91 12.70 -8.41 0.07
C VAL A 91 13.65 -8.12 -1.08
N LYS A 92 14.18 -6.89 -1.15
CA LYS A 92 15.18 -6.51 -2.16
C LYS A 92 16.47 -7.30 -1.96
N LYS A 93 16.96 -7.96 -3.01
CA LYS A 93 18.30 -8.53 -3.00
C LYS A 93 19.32 -7.41 -3.13
N ARG A 94 20.45 -7.52 -2.41
CA ARG A 94 21.56 -6.59 -2.59
C ARG A 94 22.08 -6.73 -4.01
N SER A 95 22.08 -5.63 -4.76
CA SER A 95 22.81 -5.55 -6.03
C SER A 95 24.27 -5.91 -5.75
N ILE A 96 24.77 -6.95 -6.42
CA ILE A 96 26.21 -7.21 -6.47
C ILE A 96 26.79 -6.10 -7.33
N ALA A 97 27.58 -5.21 -6.73
CA ALA A 97 28.28 -4.16 -7.44
C ALA A 97 29.12 -4.79 -8.57
N GLY A 98 28.78 -4.50 -9.82
CA GLY A 98 29.49 -5.00 -11.01
C GLY A 98 28.59 -5.61 -12.09
N MET A 99 27.37 -6.05 -11.78
CA MET A 99 26.38 -6.41 -12.79
C MET A 99 25.42 -5.24 -13.00
N GLY A 100 25.55 -4.54 -14.13
CA GLY A 100 24.74 -3.38 -14.49
C GLY A 100 23.24 -3.64 -14.35
N GLY A 101 22.65 -3.19 -13.24
CA GLY A 101 21.23 -3.34 -12.91
C GLY A 101 20.34 -2.32 -13.62
N GLY A 102 20.50 -2.18 -14.93
CA GLY A 102 19.54 -1.51 -15.81
C GLY A 102 18.44 -2.47 -16.24
N GLY A 103 17.92 -3.27 -15.32
CA GLY A 103 16.89 -4.28 -15.57
C GLY A 103 15.50 -3.66 -15.62
N GLY A 104 15.26 -2.77 -16.58
CA GLY A 104 13.89 -2.38 -16.91
C GLY A 104 13.09 -3.64 -17.17
N ALA A 105 11.97 -3.82 -16.48
CA ALA A 105 11.08 -4.97 -16.58
C ALA A 105 10.48 -5.07 -18.01
N ARG A 106 11.29 -5.55 -18.96
CA ARG A 106 10.85 -5.99 -20.29
C ARG A 106 10.42 -7.44 -20.17
N GLY A 107 9.34 -7.69 -19.43
CA GLY A 107 8.90 -9.05 -19.11
C GLY A 107 7.40 -9.30 -19.16
N ALA A 108 6.56 -8.27 -19.30
CA ALA A 108 5.13 -8.47 -19.47
C ALA A 108 4.79 -8.55 -20.97
N ARG A 109 4.31 -9.71 -21.43
CA ARG A 109 3.58 -9.80 -22.71
C ARG A 109 2.36 -8.87 -22.61
N GLY A 110 2.38 -7.76 -23.34
CA GLY A 110 1.32 -6.75 -23.31
C GLY A 110 1.81 -5.34 -22.93
N ALA A 111 2.98 -4.93 -23.43
CA ALA A 111 3.44 -3.56 -23.26
C ALA A 111 2.34 -2.59 -23.74
N PRO A 112 1.96 -1.57 -22.93
CA PRO A 112 0.95 -0.61 -23.35
C PRO A 112 1.40 0.06 -24.65
N THR A 113 0.54 0.02 -25.67
CA THR A 113 0.79 0.71 -26.95
C THR A 113 0.59 2.22 -26.81
N ASP A 114 -0.09 2.66 -25.75
CA ASP A 114 -0.27 4.06 -25.37
C ASP A 114 0.92 4.54 -24.50
N PRO A 115 1.63 5.60 -24.93
CA PRO A 115 2.72 6.22 -24.16
C PRO A 115 2.32 6.67 -22.74
N VAL A 116 1.08 7.09 -22.53
CA VAL A 116 0.59 7.55 -21.21
C VAL A 116 0.46 6.36 -20.26
N GLU A 117 -0.14 5.26 -20.72
CA GLU A 117 -0.24 4.02 -19.95
C GLU A 117 1.15 3.42 -19.68
N ALA A 118 2.06 3.48 -20.65
CA ALA A 118 3.44 3.04 -20.47
C ALA A 118 4.17 3.85 -19.39
N SER A 119 3.98 5.18 -19.39
CA SER A 119 4.51 6.09 -18.36
C SER A 119 3.92 5.76 -16.99
N ARG A 120 2.60 5.59 -16.88
CA ARG A 120 1.93 5.21 -15.63
C ARG A 120 2.45 3.89 -15.08
N ALA A 121 2.60 2.88 -15.93
CA ALA A 121 3.14 1.58 -15.53
C ALA A 121 4.59 1.68 -15.00
N GLN A 122 5.41 2.55 -15.59
CA GLN A 122 6.76 2.82 -15.10
C GLN A 122 6.75 3.49 -13.73
N TYR A 123 5.90 4.50 -13.51
CA TYR A 123 5.76 5.14 -12.21
C TYR A 123 5.29 4.16 -11.14
N LEU A 124 4.24 3.37 -11.41
CA LEU A 124 3.76 2.34 -10.48
C LEU A 124 4.86 1.33 -10.13
N ALA A 125 5.66 0.91 -11.12
CA ALA A 125 6.78 0.02 -10.89
C ALA A 125 7.89 0.66 -10.02
N MET A 126 8.08 1.98 -10.08
CA MET A 126 8.98 2.69 -9.16
C MET A 126 8.41 2.71 -7.74
N GLU A 127 7.11 2.99 -7.59
CA GLU A 127 6.44 2.98 -6.29
C GLU A 127 6.47 1.59 -5.63
N TYR A 128 6.17 0.52 -6.38
CA TYR A 128 6.26 -0.85 -5.85
C TYR A 128 7.65 -1.18 -5.34
N ARG A 129 8.69 -0.75 -6.06
CA ARG A 129 10.08 -0.88 -5.57
C ARG A 129 10.30 -0.02 -4.34
N GLY A 130 9.82 1.22 -4.31
CA GLY A 130 9.95 2.13 -3.17
C GLY A 130 9.41 1.51 -1.88
N PHE A 131 8.21 0.93 -1.93
CA PHE A 131 7.56 0.32 -0.77
C PHE A 131 8.06 -1.07 -0.38
N ALA A 132 8.81 -1.76 -1.24
CA ALA A 132 9.41 -3.07 -0.94
C ALA A 132 10.61 -2.92 0.01
N ASP A 133 10.32 -2.71 1.29
CA ASP A 133 11.25 -2.50 2.40
C ASP A 133 11.59 -3.78 3.18
N GLY A 134 11.11 -4.93 2.71
CA GLY A 134 11.24 -6.22 3.39
C GLY A 134 10.34 -6.38 4.62
N LYS A 135 9.45 -5.43 4.90
CA LYS A 135 8.46 -5.50 5.99
C LYS A 135 7.04 -5.55 5.44
N ARG A 136 6.72 -4.72 4.46
CA ARG A 136 5.38 -4.65 3.84
C ARG A 136 5.09 -5.87 2.98
N SER A 137 3.87 -6.40 3.11
CA SER A 137 3.38 -7.46 2.22
C SER A 137 3.01 -6.91 0.84
N VAL A 138 2.81 -7.78 -0.14
CA VAL A 138 2.30 -7.40 -1.47
C VAL A 138 0.95 -6.69 -1.34
N LEU A 139 0.08 -7.11 -0.42
CA LEU A 139 -1.18 -6.41 -0.16
C LEU A 139 -0.95 -5.02 0.45
N ASP A 140 -0.03 -4.89 1.42
CA ASP A 140 0.28 -3.59 2.05
C ASP A 140 0.81 -2.60 1.00
N ILE A 141 1.69 -3.06 0.11
CA ILE A 141 2.24 -2.27 -0.99
C ILE A 141 1.14 -1.87 -1.98
N ARG A 142 0.29 -2.82 -2.38
CA ARG A 142 -0.87 -2.54 -3.25
C ARG A 142 -1.77 -1.46 -2.66
N ASN A 143 -2.08 -1.57 -1.37
CA ASN A 143 -2.96 -0.67 -0.65
C ASN A 143 -2.38 0.75 -0.56
N ALA A 144 -1.09 0.88 -0.24
CA ALA A 144 -0.40 2.16 -0.21
C ALA A 144 -0.43 2.87 -1.57
N VAL A 145 -0.09 2.14 -2.65
CA VAL A 145 -0.14 2.68 -4.02
C VAL A 145 -1.57 2.98 -4.45
N SER A 146 -2.55 2.14 -4.07
CA SER A 146 -3.96 2.36 -4.44
C SER A 146 -4.53 3.64 -3.84
N ALA A 147 -4.11 3.99 -2.62
CA ALA A 147 -4.57 5.18 -1.94
C ALA A 147 -4.09 6.49 -2.58
N GLU A 148 -3.02 6.46 -3.39
CA GLU A 148 -2.43 7.64 -4.05
C GLU A 148 -2.76 7.69 -5.55
N TYR A 149 -2.73 6.53 -6.22
CA TYR A 149 -2.78 6.44 -7.68
C TYR A 149 -4.05 5.77 -8.22
N GLY A 150 -5.04 5.56 -7.35
CA GLY A 150 -6.29 4.86 -7.64
C GLY A 150 -6.15 3.34 -7.54
N ALA A 151 -7.27 2.63 -7.54
CA ALA A 151 -7.33 1.18 -7.31
C ALA A 151 -6.33 0.39 -8.17
N GLN A 152 -5.52 -0.45 -7.52
CA GLN A 152 -4.57 -1.34 -8.16
C GLN A 152 -5.07 -2.79 -8.14
N ASP A 153 -4.79 -3.53 -9.21
CA ASP A 153 -5.11 -4.95 -9.30
C ASP A 153 -4.09 -5.79 -8.52
N THR A 154 -4.57 -6.51 -7.49
CA THR A 154 -3.71 -7.34 -6.62
C THR A 154 -2.91 -8.40 -7.40
N ALA A 155 -3.50 -9.02 -8.43
CA ALA A 155 -2.81 -10.04 -9.23
C ALA A 155 -1.68 -9.42 -10.06
N LYS A 156 -1.87 -8.22 -10.61
CA LYS A 156 -0.82 -7.49 -11.35
C LYS A 156 0.33 -7.06 -10.45
N VAL A 157 0.05 -6.60 -9.23
CA VAL A 157 1.11 -6.26 -8.25
C VAL A 157 1.90 -7.51 -7.86
N LEU A 158 1.22 -8.64 -7.64
CA LEU A 158 1.88 -9.92 -7.36
C LEU A 158 2.72 -10.40 -8.56
N GLU A 159 2.21 -10.26 -9.79
CA GLU A 159 2.95 -10.60 -11.00
C GLU A 159 4.24 -9.78 -11.13
N PHE A 160 4.18 -8.47 -10.86
CA PHE A 160 5.36 -7.60 -10.83
C PHE A 160 6.45 -8.16 -9.90
N PHE A 161 6.09 -8.48 -8.66
CA PHE A 161 7.04 -9.01 -7.69
C PHE A 161 7.56 -10.41 -8.06
N ARG A 162 6.73 -11.28 -8.63
CA ARG A 162 7.16 -12.60 -9.15
C ARG A 162 8.12 -12.47 -10.34
N ALA A 163 7.90 -11.48 -11.21
CA ALA A 163 8.83 -11.20 -12.30
C ALA A 163 10.18 -10.72 -11.75
N GLY A 164 10.16 -9.84 -10.75
CA GLY A 164 11.35 -9.37 -10.04
C GLY A 164 12.08 -10.46 -9.25
N GLU A 165 11.37 -11.46 -8.72
CA GLU A 165 12.00 -12.64 -8.12
C GLU A 165 12.76 -13.47 -9.15
N LYS A 166 12.12 -13.73 -10.31
CA LYS A 166 12.75 -14.47 -11.42
C LYS A 166 13.98 -13.76 -11.99
N SER A 167 13.99 -12.42 -12.01
CA SER A 167 15.15 -11.63 -12.45
C SER A 167 16.22 -11.46 -11.37
N GLY A 168 15.96 -11.93 -10.15
CA GLY A 168 16.88 -11.80 -9.01
C GLY A 168 16.89 -10.42 -8.34
N GLU A 169 15.93 -9.55 -8.65
CA GLU A 169 15.74 -8.26 -7.97
C GLU A 169 15.18 -8.45 -6.55
N PHE A 170 14.25 -9.40 -6.38
CA PHE A 170 13.58 -9.68 -5.11
C PHE A 170 13.73 -11.14 -4.67
N GLU A 171 13.45 -11.36 -3.40
CA GLU A 171 13.09 -12.64 -2.80
C GLU A 171 11.68 -12.50 -2.22
N LEU A 172 10.78 -13.47 -2.46
CA LEU A 172 9.44 -13.46 -1.91
C LEU A 172 9.35 -14.37 -0.68
N VAL A 173 9.20 -13.75 0.48
CA VAL A 173 9.12 -14.46 1.76
C VAL A 173 7.67 -14.61 2.20
N GLN A 174 7.29 -15.79 2.69
CA GLN A 174 6.00 -16.00 3.35
C GLN A 174 6.08 -15.54 4.81
N ARG A 175 5.15 -14.69 5.27
CA ARG A 175 4.97 -14.44 6.70
C ARG A 175 4.51 -15.74 7.37
N GLY A 176 5.21 -16.14 8.44
CA GLY A 176 4.75 -17.20 9.33
C GLY A 176 3.39 -16.84 9.93
N GLN A 177 2.58 -17.86 10.24
CA GLN A 177 1.28 -17.71 10.90
C GLN A 177 1.41 -17.05 12.27
#